data_AF-A0A2G9TE90-F1
#
_entry.id   AF-A0A2G9TE90-F1
#
_cell.length_a   1.000
_cell.length_b   1.000
_cell.length_c   1.000
_cell.angle_alpha   90.00
_cell.angle_beta   90.00
_cell.angle_gamma   90.00
#
_symmetry.space_group_name_H-M   'P 1'
#
loop_
_entity.id
_entity.type
_entity.pdbx_description
1 polymer ?
#
loop_
_entity_poly.entity_id
_entity_poly.type
_entity_poly.pdbx_seq_one_letter_code
_entity_poly.pdbx_strand_id
1 'polypeptide(L)' 'MTRFTPKVLIRGGSCAVDPLGTILVEPDFTKELIHYVNADLSRIACGKMDLDTVGHYSRPEVFQLIVNEKTCDAVVRR' A
#
# COMPACT_ATOMS: atom_id res chain seq x y z
N MET A 1 -3.71 -27.60 -34.95
CA MET A 1 -3.28 -26.35 -34.30
C MET A 1 -3.99 -26.23 -32.95
N THR A 2 -3.43 -26.82 -31.91
CA THR A 2 -3.90 -26.65 -30.52
C THR A 2 -3.45 -25.26 -30.04
N ARG A 3 -4.38 -24.34 -29.81
CA ARG A 3 -4.09 -23.04 -29.19
C ARG A 3 -3.54 -23.28 -27.79
N PHE A 4 -2.32 -22.86 -27.54
CA PHE A 4 -1.75 -22.79 -26.19
C PHE A 4 -2.30 -21.53 -25.53
N THR A 5 -3.30 -21.66 -24.67
CA THR A 5 -3.76 -20.55 -23.82
C THR A 5 -2.92 -20.59 -22.55
N PRO A 6 -2.00 -19.65 -22.31
CA PRO A 6 -1.23 -19.64 -21.07
C PRO A 6 -2.19 -19.50 -19.88
N LYS A 7 -2.03 -20.38 -18.90
CA LYS A 7 -2.78 -20.29 -17.64
C LYS A 7 -2.38 -19.00 -16.94
N VAL A 8 -3.32 -18.07 -16.76
CA VAL A 8 -3.08 -16.82 -16.02
C VAL A 8 -2.89 -17.16 -14.54
N LEU A 9 -1.66 -16.99 -14.02
CA LEU A 9 -1.32 -17.29 -12.63
C LEU A 9 -1.58 -16.12 -11.68
N ILE A 10 -1.46 -14.89 -12.17
CA ILE A 10 -1.69 -13.64 -11.42
C ILE A 10 -2.67 -12.80 -12.23
N ARG A 11 -3.81 -12.45 -11.64
CA ARG A 11 -4.94 -11.80 -12.33
C ARG A 11 -5.01 -10.28 -12.14
N GLY A 12 -4.03 -9.67 -11.46
CA GLY A 12 -4.07 -8.26 -11.13
C GLY A 12 -5.09 -7.95 -10.02
N GLY A 13 -5.97 -6.99 -10.25
CA GLY A 13 -6.94 -6.51 -9.26
C GLY A 13 -6.45 -5.31 -8.45
N SER A 14 -5.76 -4.37 -9.10
CA SER A 14 -5.41 -3.09 -8.48
C SER A 14 -6.68 -2.37 -8.00
N CYS A 15 -6.64 -1.79 -6.81
CA CYS A 15 -7.75 -1.06 -6.21
C CYS A 15 -7.24 0.22 -5.52
N ALA A 16 -8.17 1.09 -5.13
CA ALA A 16 -7.89 2.28 -4.33
C ALA A 16 -8.93 2.40 -3.21
N VAL A 17 -8.49 2.72 -2.00
CA VAL A 17 -9.33 2.81 -0.81
C VAL A 17 -8.98 4.09 -0.06
N ASP A 18 -10.00 4.80 0.43
CA ASP A 18 -9.82 6.02 1.23
C ASP A 18 -9.36 5.67 2.67
N PRO A 19 -8.87 6.67 3.45
CA PRO A 19 -8.39 6.43 4.81
C PRO A 19 -9.42 5.86 5.80
N LEU A 20 -10.73 5.97 5.51
CA LEU A 20 -11.80 5.39 6.33
C LEU A 20 -12.29 4.03 5.80
N GLY A 21 -11.60 3.45 4.83
CA GLY A 21 -11.91 2.13 4.28
C GLY A 21 -12.93 2.13 3.14
N THR A 22 -13.32 3.29 2.62
CA THR A 22 -14.23 3.38 1.46
C THR A 22 -13.51 2.99 0.19
N ILE A 23 -14.05 2.04 -0.58
CA ILE A 23 -13.46 1.63 -1.86
C ILE A 23 -13.73 2.72 -2.91
N LEU A 24 -12.67 3.34 -3.41
CA LEU A 24 -12.68 4.38 -4.44
C LEU A 24 -12.57 3.76 -5.84
N VAL A 25 -11.85 2.65 -5.96
CA VAL A 25 -11.71 1.84 -7.18
C VAL A 25 -11.77 0.38 -6.79
N GLU A 26 -12.78 -0.33 -7.27
CA GLU A 26 -12.92 -1.77 -7.11
C GLU A 26 -11.88 -2.54 -7.94
N PRO A 27 -11.41 -3.71 -7.49
CA PRO A 27 -10.51 -4.53 -8.28
C PRO A 27 -11.21 -5.15 -9.49
N ASP A 28 -10.67 -4.96 -10.69
CA ASP A 28 -11.08 -5.65 -11.92
C ASP A 28 -10.05 -6.73 -12.29
N PHE A 29 -10.52 -7.98 -12.38
CA PHE A 29 -9.72 -9.16 -12.71
C PHE A 29 -10.03 -9.73 -14.10
N THR A 30 -10.73 -8.96 -14.93
CA THR A 30 -11.27 -9.41 -16.23
C THR A 30 -10.47 -8.88 -17.41
N LYS A 31 -9.83 -7.71 -17.27
CA LYS A 31 -9.11 -7.04 -18.34
C LYS A 31 -7.96 -6.18 -17.83
N GLU A 32 -7.10 -5.77 -18.76
CA GLU A 32 -6.14 -4.71 -18.53
C GLU A 32 -6.83 -3.34 -18.67
N LEU A 33 -6.57 -2.44 -17.73
CA LEU A 33 -7.14 -1.09 -17.73
C LEU A 33 -6.33 -0.12 -16.87
N ILE A 34 -6.58 1.17 -17.08
CA ILE A 34 -6.11 2.26 -16.23
C ILE A 34 -7.31 2.81 -15.47
N HIS A 35 -7.24 2.82 -14.15
CA HIS A 35 -8.23 3.46 -13.30
C HIS A 35 -7.78 4.88 -12.94
N TYR A 36 -8.73 5.81 -12.97
CA TYR A 36 -8.56 7.17 -12.46
C TYR A 36 -9.58 7.39 -11.36
N VAL A 37 -9.16 8.03 -10.27
CA VAL A 37 -10.04 8.40 -9.18
C VAL A 37 -9.62 9.72 -8.56
N ASN A 38 -10.60 10.49 -8.12
CA ASN A 38 -10.36 11.69 -7.34
C ASN A 38 -10.23 11.30 -5.86
N ALA A 39 -9.12 11.68 -5.23
CA ALA A 39 -8.92 11.49 -3.81
C ALA A 39 -9.08 12.84 -3.08
N ASP A 40 -9.99 12.90 -2.13
CA ASP A 40 -10.11 14.04 -1.23
C ASP A 40 -9.05 13.93 -0.11
N LEU A 41 -8.08 14.83 -0.13
CA LEU A 41 -6.97 14.84 0.82
C LEU A 41 -7.41 15.22 2.24
N SER A 42 -8.55 15.90 2.40
CA SER A 42 -9.06 16.25 3.74
C SER A 42 -9.42 15.02 4.57
N ARG A 43 -9.73 13.89 3.91
CA ARG A 43 -10.04 12.60 4.53
C ARG A 43 -8.89 12.04 5.36
N ILE A 44 -7.64 12.44 5.06
CA ILE A 44 -6.47 12.04 5.85
C ILE A 44 -6.58 12.58 7.27
N ALA A 45 -6.98 13.86 7.42
CA ALA A 45 -7.15 14.47 8.74
C ALA A 45 -8.27 13.79 9.52
N CYS A 46 -9.39 13.43 8.85
CA CYS A 46 -10.47 12.66 9.48
C CYS A 46 -9.99 11.29 9.96
N GLY A 47 -9.30 10.51 9.12
CA GLY A 47 -8.77 9.21 9.51
C GLY A 47 -7.77 9.27 10.66
N LYS A 48 -6.96 10.33 10.70
CA LYS A 48 -6.05 10.59 11.83
C LYS A 48 -6.78 11.00 13.11
N MET A 49 -7.91 11.69 13.00
CA MET A 49 -8.76 12.00 14.16
C MET A 49 -9.34 10.74 14.79
N ASP A 50 -9.74 9.77 13.96
CA ASP A 50 -10.25 8.47 14.44
C ASP A 50 -9.13 7.59 15.01
N LEU A 51 -7.94 7.56 14.38
CA LEU A 51 -6.80 6.78 14.84
C LEU A 51 -5.45 7.38 14.43
N ASP A 52 -4.77 8.02 15.39
CA ASP A 52 -3.40 8.52 15.22
C ASP A 52 -2.35 7.64 15.92
N THR A 53 -1.95 6.56 15.25
CA THR A 53 -1.05 5.52 15.80
C THR A 53 0.34 6.01 16.19
N VAL A 54 0.89 7.00 15.50
CA VAL A 54 2.24 7.54 15.74
C VAL A 54 2.25 8.80 16.61
N GLY A 55 1.07 9.35 16.93
CA GLY A 55 0.92 10.51 17.80
C GLY A 55 0.21 10.15 19.09
N HIS A 56 -1.06 10.55 19.25
CA HIS A 56 -1.77 10.42 20.54
C HIS A 56 -1.84 8.98 21.09
N TYR A 57 -1.99 7.99 20.20
CA TYR A 57 -2.04 6.58 20.60
C TYR A 57 -0.66 5.94 20.77
N SER A 58 0.42 6.67 20.47
CA SER A 58 1.78 6.17 20.70
C SER A 58 2.06 6.04 22.21
N ARG A 59 2.79 4.98 22.57
CA ARG A 59 3.27 4.73 23.94
C ARG A 59 4.80 4.68 23.95
N PRO A 60 5.49 5.82 23.76
CA PRO A 60 6.95 5.86 23.61
C PRO A 60 7.72 5.42 24.85
N GLU A 61 7.08 5.40 26.01
CA GLU A 61 7.61 4.83 27.25
C GLU A 61 7.54 3.30 27.29
N VAL A 62 6.72 2.68 26.43
CA VAL A 62 6.57 1.21 26.33
C VAL A 62 7.26 0.68 25.08
N PHE A 63 7.03 1.28 23.92
CA PHE A 63 7.53 0.83 22.63
C PHE A 63 8.26 1.95 21.90
N GLN A 64 9.46 1.62 21.41
CA GLN A 64 10.26 2.51 20.55
C GLN A 64 10.75 1.72 19.34
N LEU A 65 10.56 2.30 18.15
CA LEU A 65 11.14 1.79 16.91
C LEU A 65 12.37 2.64 16.57
N ILE A 66 13.54 2.01 16.50
CA ILE A 66 14.80 2.66 16.09
C ILE A 66 15.21 2.04 14.75
N VAL A 67 15.35 2.87 13.72
CA VAL A 67 15.70 2.42 12.36
C VAL A 67 17.15 2.79 12.05
N ASN A 68 17.93 1.83 11.55
CA ASN A 68 19.26 2.08 11.00
C ASN A 68 19.17 2.23 9.48
N GLU A 69 19.24 3.47 8.99
CA GLU A 69 19.17 3.79 7.55
C GLU A 69 20.57 3.93 6.91
N LYS A 70 21.64 3.58 7.63
CA LYS A 70 23.00 3.65 7.08
C LYS A 70 23.17 2.65 5.93
N THR A 71 23.80 3.10 4.85
CA THR A 71 24.27 2.22 3.78
C THR A 71 25.33 1.26 4.33
N CYS A 72 25.19 -0.03 4.03
CA CYS A 72 26.19 -1.04 4.36
C CYS A 72 26.91 -1.44 3.08
N ASP A 73 28.21 -1.14 3.00
CA ASP A 73 29.03 -1.51 1.85
C ASP A 73 29.26 -3.01 1.81
N ALA A 74 29.19 -3.59 0.61
CA ALA A 74 29.52 -4.99 0.40
C ALA A 74 31.02 -5.21 0.66
N VAL A 75 31.37 -6.33 1.29
CA VAL A 75 32.77 -6.72 1.43
C VAL A 75 33.32 -7.12 0.06
N VAL A 76 34.31 -6.37 -0.44
CA VAL A 76 35.03 -6.68 -1.69
C VAL A 76 36.39 -7.29 -1.36
N ARG A 77 36.70 -8.44 -1.97
CA ARG A 77 38.05 -9.05 -1.89
C ARG A 77 39.04 -8.18 -2.67
N ARG A 78 40.23 -7.96 -2.09
CA ARG A 78 41.40 -7.41 -2.80
C ARG A 78 42.05 -8.46 -3.68
#